data_AF-A0A534SWE8-F1
#
_entry.id   AF-A0A534SWE8-F1
#
_cell.length_a   1.000
_cell.length_b   1.000
_cell.length_c   1.000
_cell.angle_alpha   90.00
_cell.angle_beta   90.00
_cell.angle_gamma   90.00
#
_symmetry.space_group_name_H-M   'P 1'
#
loop_
_entity.id
_entity.type
_entity.pdbx_description
1 polymer ?
#
loop_
_entity_poly.entity_id
_entity_poly.type
_entity_poly.pdbx_seq_one_letter_code
_entity_poly.pdbx_strand_id
1 'polypeptide(L)' 'MANLQVKNVPDALHRKIRAYAKRRGRTVRDLVLEAVAREIQQEEFHARLAKREPVALGRPAARALEEVRAERERELGG' A
#
# COMPACT_ATOMS: atom_id res chain seq x y z
N MET A 1 27.63 4.16 -5.05
CA MET A 1 26.18 4.35 -5.21
C MET A 1 25.70 3.48 -6.36
N ALA A 2 24.62 2.73 -6.19
CA ALA A 2 24.04 1.92 -7.26
C ALA A 2 23.22 2.81 -8.20
N ASN A 3 23.33 2.57 -9.51
CA ASN A 3 22.51 3.23 -10.52
C ASN A 3 21.55 2.21 -11.12
N LEU A 4 20.25 2.54 -11.15
CA LEU A 4 19.22 1.72 -11.75
C LEU A 4 18.60 2.49 -12.92
N GLN A 5 18.78 1.99 -14.13
CA GLN A 5 18.19 2.56 -15.34
C GLN A 5 17.08 1.65 -15.86
N VAL A 6 15.86 2.16 -15.90
CA VAL A 6 14.72 1.48 -16.51
C VAL A 6 14.63 1.89 -17.98
N LYS A 7 14.71 0.92 -18.89
CA LYS A 7 14.59 1.13 -20.34
C LYS A 7 13.18 0.79 -20.81
N ASN A 8 12.82 1.26 -22.01
CA ASN A 8 11.55 0.97 -22.68
C ASN A 8 10.30 1.38 -21.87
N VAL A 9 10.40 2.46 -21.09
CA VAL A 9 9.23 3.02 -20.40
C VAL A 9 8.30 3.64 -21.44
N PRO A 10 7.03 3.22 -21.55
CA PRO A 10 6.10 3.84 -22.47
C PRO A 10 5.97 5.34 -22.20
N ASP A 11 6.02 6.17 -23.24
CA ASP A 11 5.97 7.64 -23.09
C ASP A 11 4.74 8.11 -22.30
N ALA A 12 3.60 7.46 -22.51
CA ALA A 12 2.37 7.72 -21.78
C ALA A 12 2.54 7.49 -20.27
N LEU A 13 3.26 6.44 -19.87
CA LEU A 13 3.53 6.13 -18.48
C LEU A 13 4.51 7.15 -17.87
N HIS A 14 5.60 7.45 -18.58
CA HIS A 14 6.57 8.46 -18.12
C HIS A 14 5.92 9.84 -17.92
N ARG A 15 5.04 10.27 -18.82
CA ARG A 15 4.26 11.52 -18.67
C ARG A 15 3.36 11.49 -17.43
N LYS A 16 2.66 10.38 -17.18
CA LYS A 16 1.81 10.20 -15.98
C LYS A 16 2.63 10.28 -14.69
N ILE A 17 3.77 9.59 -14.64
CA ILE A 17 4.67 9.60 -13.48
C ILE A 17 5.17 11.03 -13.21
N ARG A 18 5.62 11.74 -14.25
CA ARG A 18 6.09 13.13 -14.12
C ARG A 18 4.98 14.06 -13.62
N ALA A 19 3.78 13.96 -14.18
CA ALA A 19 2.64 14.76 -13.73
C ALA A 19 2.24 14.45 -12.28
N TYR A 20 2.31 13.17 -11.89
CA TYR A 20 2.04 12.74 -10.52
C TYR A 20 3.08 13.29 -9.53
N ALA A 21 4.37 13.21 -9.86
CA ALA A 21 5.47 13.78 -9.09
C ALA A 21 5.31 15.29 -8.91
N LYS A 22 5.04 16.02 -10.01
CA LYS A 22 4.82 17.48 -9.99
C LYS A 22 3.67 17.88 -9.06
N ARG A 23 2.53 17.17 -9.10
CA ARG A 23 1.38 17.45 -8.23
C ARG A 23 1.67 17.27 -6.74
N ARG A 24 2.67 16.47 -6.39
CA ARG A 24 3.08 16.19 -5.01
C ARG A 24 4.32 16.96 -4.56
N GLY A 25 4.88 17.81 -5.42
CA GLY A 25 6.13 18.53 -5.13
C GLY A 25 7.33 17.60 -4.90
N ARG A 26 7.31 16.38 -5.46
CA ARG A 26 8.39 15.39 -5.32
C ARG A 26 9.13 15.20 -6.64
N THR A 27 10.36 14.70 -6.59
CA THR A 27 11.07 14.32 -7.82
C THR A 27 10.52 12.99 -8.36
N VAL A 28 10.71 12.74 -9.67
CA VAL A 28 10.35 11.45 -10.29
C VAL A 28 11.15 10.31 -9.66
N ARG A 29 12.42 10.55 -9.32
CA ARG A 29 13.29 9.59 -8.65
C ARG A 29 12.69 9.16 -7.31
N ASP A 30 12.37 10.12 -6.45
CA ASP A 30 11.88 9.82 -5.09
C ASP A 30 10.55 9.06 -5.15
N LEU A 31 9.66 9.47 -6.05
CA LEU A 31 8.39 8.81 -6.27
C LEU A 31 8.56 7.34 -6.70
N VAL A 32 9.46 7.08 -7.65
CA VAL A 32 9.68 5.71 -8.17
C VAL A 32 10.34 4.85 -7.10
N LEU A 33 11.33 5.37 -6.37
CA LEU A 33 12.00 4.64 -5.30
C LEU A 33 11.03 4.29 -4.16
N GLU A 34 10.18 5.24 -3.76
CA GLU A 34 9.15 5.01 -2.74
C GLU A 34 8.13 3.95 -3.20
N ALA A 35 7.70 4.00 -4.47
CA ALA A 35 6.79 3.01 -5.02
C ALA A 35 7.40 1.60 -5.01
N VAL A 36 8.66 1.47 -5.44
CA VAL A 36 9.36 0.17 -5.44
C VAL A 36 9.58 -0.33 -4.01
N ALA A 37 9.97 0.54 -3.09
CA ALA A 37 10.15 0.16 -1.68
C ALA A 37 8.85 -0.32 -1.05
N ARG A 38 7.73 0.37 -1.33
CA ARG A 38 6.40 -0.03 -0.84
C ARG A 38 6.00 -1.40 -1.38
N GLU A 39 6.24 -1.66 -2.66
CA GLU A 39 5.92 -2.96 -3.29
C GLU A 39 6.69 -4.10 -2.62
N ILE A 40 8.01 -3.91 -2.44
CA ILE A 40 8.86 -4.90 -1.76
C ILE A 40 8.39 -5.13 -0.33
N GLN A 41 8.11 -4.06 0.43
CA GLN A 41 7.64 -4.19 1.81
C GLN A 41 6.30 -4.92 1.92
N GLN A 42 5.40 -4.68 0.96
CA GLN A 42 4.11 -5.35 0.91
C GLN A 42 4.29 -6.85 0.64
N GLU A 43 5.10 -7.20 -0.35
CA GLU A 43 5.41 -8.61 -0.65
C GLU A 43 6.10 -9.31 0.52
N GLU A 44 7.09 -8.67 1.14
CA GLU A 44 7.74 -9.21 2.34
C GLU A 44 6.76 -9.40 3.50
N PHE A 45 5.82 -8.46 3.68
CA PHE A 45 4.78 -8.60 4.70
C PHE A 45 3.88 -9.81 4.40
N HIS A 46 3.42 -9.96 3.17
CA HIS A 46 2.60 -11.11 2.77
C HIS A 46 3.36 -12.44 2.94
N ALA A 47 4.63 -12.50 2.53
CA ALA A 47 5.48 -13.67 2.71
C ALA A 47 5.69 -14.02 4.19
N ARG A 48 5.84 -13.02 5.07
CA ARG A 48 5.91 -13.26 6.53
C ARG A 48 4.58 -13.72 7.09
N LEU A 49 3.46 -13.14 6.66
CA LEU A 49 2.12 -13.49 7.12
C LEU A 49 1.76 -14.93 6.75
N ALA A 50 2.07 -15.36 5.53
CA ALA A 50 1.79 -16.70 5.03
C ALA A 50 2.51 -17.81 5.81
N LYS A 51 3.60 -17.49 6.51
CA LYS A 51 4.36 -18.43 7.36
C LYS A 51 3.79 -18.59 8.77
N ARG A 52 2.80 -17.78 9.15
CA ARG A 52 2.20 -17.83 10.49
C ARG A 52 1.05 -18.85 10.50
N GLU A 53 0.90 -19.54 11.63
CA GLU A 53 -0.25 -20.41 11.84
C GLU A 53 -1.54 -19.56 11.91
N PRO A 54 -2.58 -19.92 11.16
CA PRO A 54 -3.87 -19.25 11.24
C PRO A 54 -4.47 -19.38 12.64
N VAL A 55 -4.88 -18.26 13.24
CA VAL A 55 -5.57 -18.28 14.54
C VAL A 55 -7.04 -18.59 14.32
N ALA A 56 -7.54 -19.62 15.00
CA ALA A 56 -8.96 -19.93 15.03
C ALA A 56 -9.70 -18.93 15.94
N LEU A 57 -10.41 -17.98 15.33
CA LEU A 57 -11.11 -16.91 16.06
C LEU A 57 -12.41 -17.35 16.74
N GLY A 58 -12.88 -18.58 16.50
CA GLY A 58 -14.16 -19.11 17.01
C GLY A 58 -15.43 -18.47 16.41
N ARG A 59 -15.30 -17.32 15.75
CA ARG A 59 -16.35 -16.61 14.99
C ARG A 59 -15.75 -15.94 13.75
N PRO A 60 -16.55 -15.67 12.71
CA PRO A 60 -16.07 -14.93 11.54
C PRO A 60 -15.57 -13.53 11.94
N ALA A 61 -14.37 -13.16 11.48
CA ALA A 61 -13.77 -11.85 11.74
C ALA A 61 -14.67 -10.68 11.27
N ALA A 62 -15.45 -10.91 10.21
CA ALA A 62 -16.39 -9.92 9.68
C ALA A 62 -17.40 -9.43 10.73
N ARG A 63 -17.90 -10.33 11.60
CA ARG A 63 -18.82 -9.97 12.68
C ARG A 63 -18.19 -9.05 13.71
N ALA A 64 -16.93 -9.28 14.06
CA ALA A 64 -16.21 -8.42 14.99
C ALA A 64 -15.98 -7.02 14.41
N LEU A 65 -15.67 -6.94 13.11
CA LEU A 65 -15.51 -5.66 12.41
C LEU A 65 -16.84 -4.89 12.31
N GLU A 66 -17.95 -5.57 12.05
CA GLU A 66 -19.29 -4.98 12.03
C GLU A 66 -19.66 -4.37 13.38
N GLU A 67 -19.45 -5.11 14.49
CA GLU A 67 -19.74 -4.64 15.84
C GLU A 67 -18.93 -3.38 16.20
N VAL A 68 -17.62 -3.38 15.94
CA VAL A 68 -16.75 -2.23 16.21
C VAL A 68 -17.14 -1.01 15.38
N ARG A 69 -17.52 -1.20 14.12
CA ARG A 69 -17.97 -0.10 13.25
C ARG A 69 -19.29 0.49 13.76
N ALA A 70 -20.25 -0.35 14.13
CA ALA A 70 -21.53 0.08 14.67
C ALA A 70 -21.38 0.81 16.01
N GLU A 71 -20.46 0.36 16.87
CA GLU A 71 -20.11 1.04 18.12
C GLU A 71 -19.54 2.45 17.85
N ARG A 72 -18.58 2.55 16.94
CA ARG A 72 -17.98 3.83 16.55
C ARG A 72 -19.00 4.80 15.91
N GLU A 73 -19.93 4.29 15.10
CA GLU A 73 -21.00 5.11 14.53
C GLU A 73 -21.95 5.65 15.61
N ARG A 74 -22.23 4.88 16.66
CA ARG A 74 -23.02 5.34 17.81
C ARG A 74 -22.29 6.42 18.62
N GLU A 75 -20.98 6.30 18.79
CA GLU A 75 -20.17 7.30 19.49
C GLU A 75 -20.03 8.63 18.72
N LEU A 76 -20.02 8.57 17.39
CA LEU A 76 -19.91 9.75 16.52
C LEU A 76 -21.28 10.37 16.17
N GLY A 77 -22.37 9.68 16.45
CA GLY A 77 -23.74 10.04 16.08
C GLY A 77 -24.61 10.54 17.24
N GLY A 78 -24.04 10.74 18.44
CA GLY A 78 -24.68 11.42 19.58
C GLY A 78 -24.10 12.81 19.78
#